data_AF-A0A6P6U5L7-F1
#
_entry.id   AF-A0A6P6U5L7-F1
#
_cell.length_a   1.000
_cell.length_b   1.000
_cell.length_c   1.000
_cell.angle_alpha   90.00
_cell.angle_beta   90.00
_cell.angle_gamma   90.00
#
_symmetry.space_group_name_H-M   'P 1'
#
loop_
_entity.id
_entity.type
_entity.pdbx_description
1 polymer ?
#
loop_
_entity_poly.entity_id
_entity_poly.type
_entity_poly.pdbx_seq_one_letter_code
_entity_poly.pdbx_strand_id
1 'polypeptide(L)'
;MRFRFQPPVQLSSSGHHLLPLPTPPPFLSSSPSLSTCSISHHHRSSRCTSSFGIAFDIDGVILRGQNPIGNSPAALKRLCHDYSGNLKIPFLFLTNGGGTPESRRAIEMSQLLGVKILPSQVVQGHSSFRSLLNRFENDFIVATGKGEPELVMSEYGFRNVISLDDYASYFDNIDPVAQYKSWKVRQESNMLPFSMKSIQDVSLDRVKAAFIVSDPVDWGRDIQVLCDILSSRGLLGGEEEHQPPLFFAADDLQYQAAFPSERLGIGAFRIALESVFNRIHDKPLECTVFGKPNPFVFRNAEAILRHIWAFSCHGNAIRPEDEDSSSHSFKTLYMIGDNPLVDIKGALQAGHPWFSILTRTGVFRQTENHPEYPADVVVDTVAEAVDFILERESAS
;
A
#
# COMPACT_ATOMS: atom_id res chain seq x y z
N MET A 1 30.36 13.17 15.86
CA MET A 1 30.70 11.73 15.82
C MET A 1 30.32 11.20 14.44
N ARG A 2 31.29 10.74 13.63
CA ARG A 2 31.05 10.12 12.33
C ARG A 2 31.08 8.60 12.52
N PHE A 3 29.99 7.91 12.23
CA PHE A 3 29.94 6.45 12.24
C PHE A 3 30.32 5.91 10.85
N ARG A 4 31.36 5.08 10.78
CA ARG A 4 31.74 4.29 9.58
C ARG A 4 31.16 2.89 9.76
N PHE A 5 30.39 2.42 8.77
CA PHE A 5 29.97 1.02 8.67
C PHE A 5 30.98 0.23 7.82
N GLN A 6 31.39 -0.94 8.29
CA GLN A 6 32.13 -1.95 7.50
C GLN A 6 31.14 -2.89 6.79
N PRO A 7 31.42 -3.33 5.55
CA PRO A 7 30.60 -4.32 4.85
C PRO A 7 30.99 -5.77 5.18
N PRO A 8 30.06 -6.74 5.07
CA PRO A 8 30.37 -8.15 5.28
C PRO A 8 30.99 -8.83 4.04
N VAL A 9 31.71 -9.91 4.34
CA VAL A 9 32.65 -10.69 3.53
C VAL A 9 31.94 -11.62 2.52
N GLN A 10 32.51 -11.72 1.31
CA GLN A 10 32.14 -12.68 0.25
C GLN A 10 32.56 -14.11 0.62
N LEU A 11 31.66 -15.09 0.42
CA LEU A 11 31.99 -16.51 0.43
C LEU A 11 31.97 -17.07 -1.00
N SER A 12 33.05 -17.77 -1.32
CA SER A 12 33.46 -18.27 -2.62
C SER A 12 32.78 -19.58 -3.03
N SER A 13 32.73 -19.77 -4.33
CA SER A 13 32.26 -20.92 -5.10
C SER A 13 33.13 -22.18 -4.98
N SER A 14 32.47 -23.33 -5.08
CA SER A 14 32.98 -24.62 -5.59
C SER A 14 31.74 -25.42 -6.05
N GLY A 15 31.66 -26.10 -7.18
CA GLY A 15 32.66 -26.57 -8.13
C GLY A 15 32.57 -28.09 -8.23
N HIS A 16 31.62 -28.66 -8.99
CA HIS A 16 31.63 -30.08 -9.38
C HIS A 16 31.08 -30.29 -10.81
N HIS A 17 31.80 -31.13 -11.56
CA HIS A 17 31.68 -31.39 -12.99
C HIS A 17 31.17 -32.82 -13.27
N LEU A 18 30.34 -32.95 -14.33
CA LEU A 18 30.20 -34.06 -15.32
C LEU A 18 29.57 -35.40 -14.83
N LEU A 19 28.68 -36.11 -15.54
CA LEU A 19 28.66 -36.60 -16.94
C LEU A 19 27.22 -37.04 -17.40
N PRO A 20 26.97 -37.42 -18.69
CA PRO A 20 25.66 -37.29 -19.38
C PRO A 20 24.97 -38.60 -19.88
N LEU A 21 23.79 -38.41 -20.53
CA LEU A 21 23.02 -39.24 -21.50
C LEU A 21 21.98 -40.25 -20.95
N PRO A 22 20.94 -40.71 -21.72
CA PRO A 22 20.69 -40.56 -23.17
C PRO A 22 19.26 -40.13 -23.61
N THR A 23 19.12 -39.76 -24.89
CA THR A 23 17.87 -39.52 -25.65
C THR A 23 17.31 -40.80 -26.31
N PRO A 24 15.99 -40.84 -26.60
CA PRO A 24 15.48 -41.61 -27.75
C PRO A 24 14.40 -40.79 -28.55
N PRO A 25 13.78 -41.29 -29.64
CA PRO A 25 13.91 -40.79 -31.01
C PRO A 25 12.65 -40.06 -31.54
N PRO A 26 12.68 -39.49 -32.77
CA PRO A 26 11.54 -38.79 -33.36
C PRO A 26 10.58 -39.75 -34.07
N PHE A 27 9.28 -39.56 -33.90
CA PHE A 27 8.26 -40.19 -34.74
C PHE A 27 7.54 -39.14 -35.59
N LEU A 28 7.79 -39.23 -36.90
CA LEU A 28 6.97 -38.68 -37.96
C LEU A 28 5.78 -39.62 -38.21
N SER A 29 4.57 -39.08 -38.27
CA SER A 29 3.50 -39.68 -39.08
C SER A 29 2.54 -38.61 -39.59
N SER A 30 2.44 -38.57 -40.91
CA SER A 30 1.62 -37.69 -41.73
C SER A 30 0.27 -38.32 -42.10
N SER A 31 -0.68 -37.43 -42.44
CA SER A 31 -1.81 -37.57 -43.39
C SER A 31 -3.23 -37.77 -42.79
N PRO A 32 -4.32 -37.53 -43.55
CA PRO A 32 -5.04 -36.25 -43.59
C PRO A 32 -6.56 -36.45 -43.35
N SER A 33 -7.38 -35.45 -43.71
CA SER A 33 -8.87 -35.43 -43.78
C SER A 33 -9.54 -34.82 -42.53
N LEU A 34 -10.56 -33.96 -42.58
CA LEU A 34 -11.48 -33.53 -43.62
C LEU A 34 -11.84 -32.05 -43.42
N SER A 35 -12.04 -31.36 -44.53
CA SER A 35 -12.56 -30.00 -44.61
C SER A 35 -14.02 -29.93 -44.13
N THR A 36 -14.28 -29.18 -43.07
CA THR A 36 -15.59 -28.57 -42.82
C THR A 36 -15.42 -27.07 -42.82
N CYS A 37 -15.95 -26.45 -43.88
CA CYS A 37 -16.00 -25.01 -44.06
C CYS A 37 -17.04 -24.44 -43.08
N SER A 38 -16.59 -24.05 -41.90
CA SER A 38 -17.39 -23.25 -40.97
C SER A 38 -17.09 -21.78 -41.26
N ILE A 39 -18.09 -21.07 -41.77
CA ILE A 39 -18.05 -19.62 -41.94
C ILE A 39 -17.83 -19.00 -40.56
N SER A 40 -16.58 -18.66 -40.27
CA SER A 40 -16.22 -17.88 -39.10
C SER A 40 -16.51 -16.42 -39.43
N HIS A 41 -17.63 -15.91 -38.92
CA HIS A 41 -17.74 -14.49 -38.66
C HIS A 41 -16.60 -14.12 -37.71
N HIS A 42 -15.51 -13.59 -38.25
CA HIS A 42 -14.49 -12.90 -37.49
C HIS A 42 -15.13 -11.65 -36.86
N HIS A 43 -15.82 -11.83 -35.74
CA HIS A 43 -15.80 -10.80 -34.72
C HIS A 43 -14.33 -10.65 -34.34
N ARG A 44 -13.71 -9.58 -34.84
CA ARG A 44 -12.46 -9.05 -34.31
C ARG A 44 -12.75 -8.72 -32.85
N SER A 45 -12.62 -9.71 -31.96
CA SER A 45 -12.36 -9.46 -30.55
C SER A 45 -11.15 -8.54 -30.55
N SER A 46 -11.36 -7.29 -30.16
CA SER A 46 -10.26 -6.38 -29.87
C SER A 46 -9.48 -7.04 -28.75
N ARG A 47 -8.41 -7.77 -29.11
CA ARG A 47 -7.44 -8.26 -28.14
C ARG A 47 -7.05 -7.06 -27.29
N CYS A 48 -7.29 -7.16 -26.00
CA CYS A 48 -6.88 -6.17 -25.02
C CYS A 48 -5.35 -6.03 -25.14
N THR A 49 -4.86 -4.90 -25.68
CA THR A 49 -3.47 -4.77 -26.19
C THR A 49 -2.49 -4.07 -25.26
N SER A 50 -2.91 -3.58 -24.09
CA SER A 50 -2.00 -2.84 -23.21
C SER A 50 -1.03 -3.81 -22.55
N SER A 51 0.23 -3.74 -22.96
CA SER A 51 1.33 -4.45 -22.33
C SER A 51 1.88 -3.74 -21.10
N PHE A 52 1.19 -2.72 -20.59
CA PHE A 52 1.66 -1.89 -19.48
C PHE A 52 0.55 -1.52 -18.51
N GLY A 53 0.94 -1.07 -17.32
CA GLY A 53 0.04 -0.57 -16.28
C GLY A 53 0.65 0.59 -15.52
N ILE A 54 -0.17 1.32 -14.76
CA ILE A 54 0.26 2.55 -14.08
C ILE A 54 -0.14 2.52 -12.61
N ALA A 55 0.80 2.78 -11.71
CA ALA A 55 0.57 3.06 -10.31
C ALA A 55 0.85 4.55 -10.05
N PHE A 56 -0.13 5.23 -9.46
CA PHE A 56 -0.01 6.64 -9.08
C PHE A 56 0.13 6.76 -7.57
N ASP A 57 1.16 7.46 -7.08
CA ASP A 57 1.04 8.06 -5.76
C ASP A 57 -0.11 9.09 -5.74
N ILE A 58 -0.62 9.44 -4.55
CA ILE A 58 -1.75 10.35 -4.41
C ILE A 58 -1.29 11.74 -3.97
N ASP A 59 -0.61 11.85 -2.83
CA ASP A 59 -0.37 13.12 -2.14
C ASP A 59 0.86 13.80 -2.73
N GLY A 60 0.65 14.89 -3.47
CA GLY A 60 1.73 15.55 -4.22
C GLY A 60 1.82 15.12 -5.68
N VAL A 61 1.04 14.12 -6.12
CA VAL A 61 0.93 13.70 -7.53
C VAL A 61 -0.47 13.94 -8.09
N ILE A 62 -1.49 13.32 -7.52
CA ILE A 62 -2.89 13.39 -7.98
C ILE A 62 -3.65 14.50 -7.25
N LEU A 63 -3.44 14.59 -5.93
CA LEU A 63 -4.11 15.53 -5.04
C LEU A 63 -3.09 16.32 -4.19
N ARG A 64 -3.47 17.53 -3.77
CA ARG A 64 -2.85 18.25 -2.67
C ARG A 64 -3.94 18.61 -1.65
N GLY A 65 -4.01 17.83 -0.58
CA GLY A 65 -5.20 17.83 0.28
C GLY A 65 -6.41 17.32 -0.51
N GLN A 66 -7.46 18.14 -0.63
CA GLN A 66 -8.66 17.79 -1.41
C GLN A 66 -8.66 18.38 -2.83
N ASN A 67 -7.60 19.07 -3.24
CA ASN A 67 -7.54 19.73 -4.53
C ASN A 67 -6.79 18.87 -5.55
N PRO A 68 -7.38 18.53 -6.71
CA PRO A 68 -6.64 17.96 -7.82
C PRO A 68 -5.51 18.88 -8.29
N ILE A 69 -4.35 18.30 -8.58
CA ILE A 69 -3.15 19.03 -9.04
C ILE A 69 -2.59 18.42 -10.32
N GLY A 70 -1.66 19.11 -10.98
CA GLY A 70 -0.97 18.57 -12.16
C GLY A 70 -1.91 18.18 -13.31
N ASN A 71 -3.09 18.81 -13.38
CA ASN A 71 -4.19 18.45 -14.30
C ASN A 71 -4.60 16.96 -14.22
N SER A 72 -4.53 16.37 -13.03
CA SER A 72 -4.83 14.95 -12.79
C SER A 72 -6.23 14.50 -13.26
N PRO A 73 -7.32 15.29 -13.19
CA PRO A 73 -8.62 14.86 -13.70
C PRO A 73 -8.60 14.61 -15.22
N ALA A 74 -7.94 15.48 -15.99
CA ALA A 74 -7.85 15.32 -17.43
C ALA A 74 -6.90 14.17 -17.81
N ALA A 75 -5.80 14.01 -17.07
CA ALA A 75 -4.85 12.92 -17.27
C ALA A 75 -5.53 11.55 -17.07
N LEU A 76 -6.26 11.37 -15.97
CA LEU A 76 -6.96 10.12 -15.67
C LEU A 76 -8.09 9.81 -16.67
N LYS A 77 -8.84 10.83 -17.13
CA LYS A 77 -9.87 10.64 -18.16
C LYS A 77 -9.33 10.01 -19.44
N ARG A 78 -8.08 10.26 -19.81
CA ARG A 78 -7.44 9.68 -21.00
C ARG A 78 -7.10 8.19 -20.85
N LEU A 79 -7.06 7.71 -19.61
CA LEU A 79 -6.81 6.31 -19.27
C LEU A 79 -8.10 5.49 -19.17
N CYS A 80 -9.26 6.14 -19.29
CA CYS A 80 -10.59 5.52 -19.27
C CYS A 80 -11.24 5.58 -20.67
N HIS A 81 -12.06 4.60 -21.00
CA HIS A 81 -12.91 4.63 -22.21
C HIS A 81 -14.07 5.61 -22.07
N ASP A 82 -14.62 5.70 -20.86
CA ASP A 82 -15.81 6.48 -20.54
C ASP A 82 -15.84 6.81 -19.05
N TYR A 83 -16.90 7.49 -18.62
CA TYR A 83 -17.14 7.83 -17.21
C TYR A 83 -17.68 6.66 -16.37
N SER A 84 -17.93 5.49 -16.97
CA SER A 84 -18.58 4.33 -16.33
C SER A 84 -17.60 3.39 -15.60
N GLY A 85 -16.30 3.68 -15.70
CA GLY A 85 -15.22 2.92 -15.04
C GLY A 85 -14.53 1.89 -15.93
N ASN A 86 -14.84 1.87 -17.23
CA ASN A 86 -14.14 1.01 -18.17
C ASN A 86 -12.76 1.60 -18.45
N LEU A 87 -11.71 0.89 -18.03
CA LEU A 87 -10.33 1.33 -18.20
C LEU A 87 -9.83 1.02 -19.60
N LYS A 88 -9.19 2.00 -20.25
CA LYS A 88 -8.41 1.81 -21.47
C LYS A 88 -7.02 1.27 -21.15
N ILE A 89 -6.45 1.73 -20.04
CA ILE A 89 -5.13 1.34 -19.52
C ILE A 89 -5.32 0.96 -18.04
N PRO A 90 -4.82 -0.20 -17.58
CA PRO A 90 -4.98 -0.60 -16.21
C PRO A 90 -4.17 0.32 -15.30
N PHE A 91 -4.83 0.91 -14.31
CA PHE A 91 -4.15 1.72 -13.31
C PHE A 91 -4.73 1.55 -11.91
N LEU A 92 -3.89 1.85 -10.92
CA LEU A 92 -4.26 1.94 -9.52
C LEU A 92 -3.57 3.14 -8.85
N PHE A 93 -4.04 3.46 -7.65
CA PHE A 93 -3.44 4.41 -6.74
C PHE A 93 -2.70 3.64 -5.64
N LEU A 94 -1.43 3.99 -5.43
CA LEU A 94 -0.54 3.36 -4.47
C LEU A 94 0.01 4.42 -3.52
N THR A 95 -0.63 4.58 -2.36
CA THR A 95 -0.28 5.59 -1.36
C THR A 95 0.14 4.96 -0.04
N ASN A 96 1.07 5.61 0.66
CA ASN A 96 1.37 5.31 2.06
C ASN A 96 0.36 5.97 3.02
N GLY A 97 -0.42 6.94 2.54
CA GLY A 97 -1.53 7.53 3.27
C GLY A 97 -2.64 6.52 3.58
N GLY A 98 -3.53 6.89 4.48
CA GLY A 98 -4.51 5.97 5.02
C GLY A 98 -5.48 6.60 6.01
N GLY A 99 -6.28 5.74 6.62
CA GLY A 99 -7.14 6.07 7.76
C GLY A 99 -8.62 5.85 7.50
N THR A 100 -9.04 5.58 6.27
CA THR A 100 -10.41 5.22 5.93
C THR A 100 -10.41 3.99 5.02
N PRO A 101 -11.51 3.23 4.95
CA PRO A 101 -11.59 2.09 4.05
C PRO A 101 -11.36 2.49 2.59
N GLU A 102 -10.77 1.59 1.80
CA GLU A 102 -10.49 1.84 0.37
C GLU A 102 -11.76 2.19 -0.40
N SER A 103 -12.90 1.62 0.02
CA SER A 103 -14.22 1.88 -0.54
C SER A 103 -14.62 3.35 -0.43
N ARG A 104 -14.44 3.95 0.76
CA ARG A 104 -14.74 5.35 1.02
C ARG A 104 -13.76 6.26 0.28
N ARG A 105 -12.46 5.91 0.30
CA ARG A 105 -11.43 6.68 -0.40
C ARG A 105 -11.66 6.69 -1.92
N ALA A 106 -12.05 5.56 -2.50
CA ALA A 106 -12.39 5.47 -3.92
C ALA A 106 -13.59 6.36 -4.30
N ILE A 107 -14.63 6.44 -3.46
CA ILE A 107 -15.79 7.32 -3.68
C ILE A 107 -15.36 8.79 -3.66
N GLU A 108 -14.59 9.19 -2.63
CA GLU A 108 -14.07 10.56 -2.50
C GLU A 108 -13.24 10.94 -3.72
N MET A 109 -12.27 10.11 -4.08
CA MET A 109 -11.42 10.35 -5.25
C MET A 109 -12.22 10.40 -6.54
N SER A 110 -13.25 9.58 -6.69
CA SER A 110 -14.11 9.60 -7.87
C SER A 110 -14.81 10.95 -8.05
N GLN A 111 -15.29 11.53 -6.94
CA GLN A 111 -15.94 12.84 -6.93
C GLN A 111 -14.95 13.96 -7.27
N LEU A 112 -13.76 13.94 -6.67
CA LEU A 112 -12.73 14.96 -6.89
C LEU A 112 -12.16 14.94 -8.32
N LEU A 113 -12.01 13.74 -8.90
CA LEU A 113 -11.31 13.54 -10.18
C LEU A 113 -12.27 13.42 -11.37
N GLY A 114 -13.58 13.29 -11.13
CA GLY A 114 -14.58 13.19 -12.18
C GLY A 114 -14.44 11.94 -13.06
N VAL A 115 -13.89 10.86 -12.49
CA VAL A 115 -13.76 9.53 -13.09
C VAL A 115 -14.18 8.49 -12.05
N LYS A 116 -14.82 7.39 -12.47
CA LYS A 116 -15.19 6.33 -11.53
C LYS A 116 -13.95 5.52 -11.14
N ILE A 117 -13.64 5.51 -9.85
CA ILE A 117 -12.55 4.75 -9.25
C ILE A 117 -13.16 3.63 -8.42
N LEU A 118 -12.69 2.40 -8.64
CA LEU A 118 -13.12 1.23 -7.87
C LEU A 118 -12.27 1.07 -6.60
N PRO A 119 -12.82 0.48 -5.52
CA PRO A 119 -12.05 0.20 -4.32
C PRO A 119 -10.80 -0.66 -4.58
N SER A 120 -10.88 -1.59 -5.54
CA SER A 120 -9.74 -2.43 -5.96
C SER A 120 -8.59 -1.66 -6.62
N GLN A 121 -8.83 -0.42 -7.06
CA GLN A 121 -7.82 0.46 -7.61
C GLN A 121 -7.16 1.33 -6.54
N VAL A 122 -7.57 1.26 -5.28
CA VAL A 122 -6.99 2.07 -4.20
C VAL A 122 -6.21 1.17 -3.27
N VAL A 123 -4.91 1.39 -3.17
CA VAL A 123 -4.00 0.68 -2.27
C VAL A 123 -3.40 1.71 -1.32
N GLN A 124 -3.79 1.61 -0.05
CA GLN A 124 -3.36 2.47 1.05
C GLN A 124 -2.28 1.77 1.88
N GLY A 125 -1.58 2.50 2.75
CA GLY A 125 -0.51 1.90 3.56
C GLY A 125 -1.00 0.68 4.36
N HIS A 126 -2.20 0.80 4.95
CA HIS A 126 -2.83 -0.25 5.73
C HIS A 126 -3.35 -1.43 4.91
N SER A 127 -3.48 -1.34 3.58
CA SER A 127 -3.94 -2.45 2.73
C SER A 127 -3.06 -3.70 2.86
N SER A 128 -1.78 -3.52 3.21
CA SER A 128 -0.84 -4.62 3.45
C SER A 128 -1.19 -5.46 4.69
N PHE A 129 -1.94 -4.91 5.65
CA PHE A 129 -2.35 -5.63 6.85
C PHE A 129 -3.31 -6.80 6.58
N ARG A 130 -3.96 -6.85 5.40
CA ARG A 130 -4.71 -8.04 4.95
C ARG A 130 -3.87 -9.32 5.00
N SER A 131 -2.55 -9.22 4.76
CA SER A 131 -1.63 -10.37 4.85
C SER A 131 -1.45 -10.92 6.26
N LEU A 132 -1.80 -10.14 7.29
CA LEU A 132 -1.70 -10.51 8.70
C LEU A 132 -3.00 -11.12 9.26
N LEU A 133 -4.06 -11.16 8.45
CA LEU A 133 -5.37 -11.67 8.87
C LEU A 133 -5.28 -13.11 9.39
N ASN A 134 -4.64 -14.01 8.64
CA ASN A 134 -4.48 -15.41 9.03
C ASN A 134 -3.78 -15.59 10.40
N ARG A 135 -2.99 -14.59 10.83
CA ARG A 135 -2.27 -14.63 12.10
C ARG A 135 -3.11 -14.09 13.27
N PHE A 136 -3.95 -13.08 13.06
CA PHE A 136 -4.65 -12.37 14.13
C PHE A 136 -6.17 -12.26 13.94
N GLU A 137 -6.80 -13.03 13.05
CA GLU A 137 -8.23 -12.92 12.71
C GLU A 137 -9.14 -12.83 13.95
N ASN A 138 -8.92 -13.71 14.93
CA ASN A 138 -9.74 -13.82 16.13
C ASN A 138 -9.06 -13.23 17.38
N ASP A 139 -7.87 -12.67 17.24
CA ASP A 139 -7.11 -12.10 18.36
C ASP A 139 -7.59 -10.70 18.70
N PHE A 140 -7.54 -10.34 19.99
CA PHE A 140 -7.84 -8.98 20.42
C PHE A 140 -6.69 -8.03 20.04
N ILE A 141 -6.97 -7.09 19.15
CA ILE A 141 -5.97 -6.16 18.61
C ILE A 141 -6.40 -4.71 18.79
N VAL A 142 -5.41 -3.83 18.96
CA VAL A 142 -5.62 -2.37 19.05
C VAL A 142 -5.19 -1.72 17.73
N ALA A 143 -6.02 -0.83 17.21
CA ALA A 143 -5.72 -0.06 16.00
C ALA A 143 -5.75 1.45 16.29
N THR A 144 -4.75 2.21 15.82
CA THR A 144 -4.72 3.67 15.96
C THR A 144 -4.38 4.38 14.66
N GLY A 145 -4.69 5.67 14.60
CA GLY A 145 -4.51 6.54 13.44
C GLY A 145 -5.73 7.42 13.20
N LYS A 146 -5.56 8.49 12.42
CA LYS A 146 -6.66 9.35 11.95
C LYS A 146 -7.71 8.54 11.18
N GLY A 147 -8.96 8.99 11.24
CA GLY A 147 -10.08 8.40 10.52
C GLY A 147 -10.76 7.29 11.31
N GLU A 148 -10.87 6.10 10.73
CA GLU A 148 -11.62 4.95 11.24
C GLU A 148 -10.75 3.68 11.26
N PRO A 149 -9.67 3.65 12.05
CA PRO A 149 -8.73 2.53 12.06
C PRO A 149 -9.40 1.19 12.42
N GLU A 150 -10.38 1.19 13.32
CA GLU A 150 -11.16 0.01 13.69
C GLU A 150 -11.98 -0.55 12.52
N LEU A 151 -12.67 0.33 11.77
CA LEU A 151 -13.48 -0.05 10.62
C LEU A 151 -12.61 -0.61 9.49
N VAL A 152 -11.48 0.03 9.21
CA VAL A 152 -10.50 -0.45 8.22
C VAL A 152 -10.09 -1.90 8.50
N MET A 153 -9.70 -2.18 9.74
CA MET A 153 -9.27 -3.52 10.14
C MET A 153 -10.46 -4.51 10.11
N SER A 154 -11.64 -4.09 10.54
CA SER A 154 -12.84 -4.94 10.50
C SER A 154 -13.23 -5.33 9.07
N GLU A 155 -13.12 -4.42 8.09
CA GLU A 155 -13.36 -4.73 6.67
C GLU A 155 -12.33 -5.70 6.08
N TYR A 156 -11.13 -5.79 6.66
CA TYR A 156 -10.15 -6.82 6.28
C TYR A 156 -10.46 -8.18 6.90
N GLY A 157 -11.40 -8.26 7.84
CA GLY A 157 -11.85 -9.50 8.48
C GLY A 157 -11.32 -9.74 9.89
N PHE A 158 -10.54 -8.81 10.47
CA PHE A 158 -10.16 -8.91 11.89
C PHE A 158 -11.41 -8.75 12.75
N ARG A 159 -11.69 -9.72 13.62
CA ARG A 159 -12.98 -9.80 14.32
C ARG A 159 -13.02 -9.06 15.65
N ASN A 160 -11.88 -9.00 16.34
CA ASN A 160 -11.76 -8.46 17.69
C ASN A 160 -10.86 -7.22 17.69
N VAL A 161 -11.29 -6.16 17.01
CA VAL A 161 -10.56 -4.89 16.90
C VAL A 161 -11.16 -3.85 17.83
N ILE A 162 -10.32 -3.03 18.45
CA ILE A 162 -10.73 -1.82 19.15
C ILE A 162 -9.86 -0.65 18.70
N SER A 163 -10.45 0.54 18.56
CA SER A 163 -9.65 1.75 18.35
C SER A 163 -8.86 2.10 19.60
N LEU A 164 -7.67 2.69 19.48
CA LEU A 164 -6.90 3.13 20.65
C LEU A 164 -7.66 4.19 21.45
N ASP A 165 -8.43 5.05 20.77
CA ASP A 165 -9.35 6.00 21.39
C ASP A 165 -10.32 5.31 22.36
N ASP A 166 -11.02 4.28 21.87
CA ASP A 166 -11.98 3.54 22.69
C ASP A 166 -11.27 2.73 23.78
N TYR A 167 -10.16 2.07 23.45
CA TYR A 167 -9.37 1.32 24.44
C TYR A 167 -8.98 2.22 25.62
N ALA A 168 -8.48 3.42 25.36
CA ALA A 168 -8.11 4.38 26.40
C ALA A 168 -9.33 4.84 27.23
N SER A 169 -10.53 4.90 26.64
CA SER A 169 -11.75 5.33 27.34
C SER A 169 -12.20 4.37 28.45
N TYR A 170 -11.72 3.12 28.45
CA TYR A 170 -12.02 2.13 29.48
C TYR A 170 -11.17 2.30 30.76
N PHE A 171 -10.15 3.18 30.75
CA PHE A 171 -9.20 3.34 31.85
C PHE A 171 -9.17 4.78 32.36
N ASP A 172 -9.65 4.99 33.58
CA ASP A 172 -9.58 6.30 34.24
C ASP A 172 -8.13 6.76 34.39
N ASN A 173 -7.88 8.04 34.09
CA ASN A 173 -6.57 8.69 34.23
C ASN A 173 -5.42 8.11 33.37
N ILE A 174 -5.69 7.23 32.40
CA ILE A 174 -4.66 6.74 31.46
C ILE A 174 -4.03 7.88 30.64
N ASP A 175 -4.79 8.95 30.44
CA ASP A 175 -4.35 10.20 29.84
C ASP A 175 -4.47 11.34 30.86
N PRO A 176 -3.40 11.66 31.61
CA PRO A 176 -3.44 12.64 32.69
C PRO A 176 -3.71 14.08 32.20
N VAL A 177 -3.55 14.33 30.89
CA VAL A 177 -3.81 15.64 30.28
C VAL A 177 -5.13 15.68 29.50
N ALA A 178 -5.95 14.62 29.58
CA ALA A 178 -7.26 14.56 28.91
C ALA A 178 -8.15 15.77 29.25
N GLN A 179 -8.11 16.24 30.50
CA GLN A 179 -8.88 17.40 30.96
C GLN A 179 -8.57 18.71 30.22
N TYR A 180 -7.40 18.81 29.56
CA TYR A 180 -6.99 19.98 28.79
C TYR A 180 -7.34 19.86 27.30
N LYS A 181 -7.90 18.73 26.86
CA LYS A 181 -8.27 18.47 25.47
C LYS A 181 -9.69 18.94 25.24
N SER A 182 -9.86 19.92 24.35
CA SER A 182 -11.18 20.48 24.00
C SER A 182 -11.85 19.72 22.85
N TRP A 183 -11.19 18.72 22.27
CA TRP A 183 -11.69 17.89 21.19
C TRP A 183 -11.86 16.46 21.68
N LYS A 184 -12.91 15.79 21.20
CA LYS A 184 -13.00 14.33 21.20
C LYS A 184 -12.63 13.85 19.81
N VAL A 185 -11.77 12.85 19.70
CA VAL A 185 -11.37 12.28 18.40
C VAL A 185 -12.60 11.69 17.67
N ARG A 186 -13.60 11.21 18.43
CA ARG A 186 -14.95 10.90 17.93
C ARG A 186 -15.89 12.10 18.07
N GLN A 187 -16.39 12.60 16.93
CA GLN A 187 -17.72 13.21 16.89
C GLN A 187 -18.75 12.10 17.09
N GLU A 188 -19.84 12.40 17.79
CA GLU A 188 -20.96 11.50 18.05
C GLU A 188 -21.61 11.02 16.74
N SER A 189 -21.03 9.99 16.11
CA SER A 189 -21.76 9.19 15.16
C SER A 189 -22.69 8.28 15.97
N ASN A 190 -24.00 8.34 15.70
CA ASN A 190 -25.06 7.47 16.24
C ASN A 190 -24.88 5.97 15.94
N MET A 191 -23.67 5.50 15.66
CA MET A 191 -23.34 4.10 15.50
C MET A 191 -23.02 3.55 16.89
N LEU A 192 -23.90 2.70 17.39
CA LEU A 192 -23.66 1.89 18.59
C LEU A 192 -22.26 1.24 18.47
N PRO A 193 -21.47 1.18 19.55
CA PRO A 193 -20.19 0.48 19.53
C PRO A 193 -20.39 -0.92 18.96
N PHE A 194 -19.64 -1.27 17.90
CA PHE A 194 -19.74 -2.58 17.25
C PHE A 194 -19.39 -3.73 18.23
N SER A 195 -18.82 -3.38 19.39
CA SER A 195 -18.56 -4.27 20.50
C SER A 195 -18.99 -3.62 21.82
N MET A 196 -20.09 -4.09 22.42
CA MET A 196 -20.49 -3.79 23.81
C MET A 196 -19.59 -4.58 24.79
N LYS A 197 -18.27 -4.44 24.70
CA LYS A 197 -17.38 -5.00 25.72
C LYS A 197 -17.48 -4.13 26.98
N SER A 198 -17.69 -4.76 28.13
CA SER A 198 -17.62 -4.08 29.42
C SER A 198 -16.15 -3.73 29.73
N ILE A 199 -15.92 -2.79 30.66
CA ILE A 199 -14.56 -2.48 31.18
C ILE A 199 -13.85 -3.76 31.67
N GLN A 200 -14.62 -4.71 32.25
CA GLN A 200 -14.07 -5.98 32.71
C GLN A 200 -13.59 -6.85 31.53
N ASP A 201 -14.31 -6.87 30.42
CA ASP A 201 -13.91 -7.66 29.25
C ASP A 201 -12.66 -7.07 28.57
N VAL A 202 -12.56 -5.74 28.45
CA VAL A 202 -11.38 -5.07 27.85
C VAL A 202 -10.14 -5.16 28.75
N SER A 203 -10.32 -5.08 30.07
CA SER A 203 -9.21 -5.20 31.02
C SER A 203 -8.70 -6.64 31.20
N LEU A 204 -9.56 -7.64 30.95
CA LEU A 204 -9.20 -9.07 30.99
C LEU A 204 -8.64 -9.58 29.65
N ASP A 205 -9.04 -9.01 28.52
CA ASP A 205 -8.57 -9.43 27.20
C ASP A 205 -7.16 -8.90 26.92
N ARG A 206 -6.23 -9.84 26.73
CA ARG A 206 -4.85 -9.52 26.37
C ARG A 206 -4.77 -8.95 24.95
N VAL A 207 -4.23 -7.75 24.78
CA VAL A 207 -3.89 -7.20 23.46
C VAL A 207 -2.77 -8.03 22.82
N LYS A 208 -3.06 -8.67 21.69
CA LYS A 208 -2.13 -9.56 20.98
C LYS A 208 -1.26 -8.85 19.96
N ALA A 209 -1.71 -7.71 19.43
CA ALA A 209 -0.93 -6.86 18.52
C ALA A 209 -1.51 -5.44 18.48
N ALA A 210 -0.65 -4.49 18.13
CA ALA A 210 -1.02 -3.10 17.89
C ALA A 210 -0.72 -2.70 16.44
N PHE A 211 -1.64 -1.96 15.82
CA PHE A 211 -1.58 -1.54 14.43
C PHE A 211 -1.69 -0.02 14.33
N ILE A 212 -0.65 0.62 13.79
CA ILE A 212 -0.66 2.03 13.43
C ILE A 212 -1.11 2.12 11.96
N VAL A 213 -2.41 2.33 11.78
CA VAL A 213 -3.12 2.28 10.50
C VAL A 213 -2.86 3.53 9.65
N SER A 214 -2.71 4.69 10.29
CA SER A 214 -2.49 5.99 9.67
C SER A 214 -1.87 6.95 10.69
N ASP A 215 -1.61 8.22 10.31
CA ASP A 215 -1.03 9.21 11.20
C ASP A 215 -1.89 9.42 12.47
N PRO A 216 -1.35 9.18 13.67
CA PRO A 216 -2.08 9.44 14.91
C PRO A 216 -2.40 10.92 15.11
N VAL A 217 -3.55 11.21 15.72
CA VAL A 217 -4.02 12.58 15.97
C VAL A 217 -3.50 13.10 17.31
N ASP A 218 -3.46 12.26 18.33
CA ASP A 218 -3.10 12.62 19.70
C ASP A 218 -1.83 11.90 20.14
N TRP A 219 -0.67 12.40 19.69
CA TRP A 219 0.61 11.70 19.90
C TRP A 219 0.92 11.47 21.38
N GLY A 220 0.58 12.42 22.26
CA GLY A 220 0.88 12.31 23.68
C GLY A 220 0.16 11.12 24.33
N ARG A 221 -1.15 11.02 24.13
CA ARG A 221 -1.93 9.88 24.62
C ARG A 221 -1.52 8.59 23.91
N ASP A 222 -1.42 8.61 22.59
CA ASP A 222 -1.17 7.39 21.81
C ASP A 222 0.19 6.79 22.15
N ILE A 223 1.23 7.60 22.35
CA ILE A 223 2.53 7.13 22.82
C ILE A 223 2.42 6.52 24.22
N GLN A 224 1.75 7.19 25.16
CA GLN A 224 1.56 6.67 26.52
C GLN A 224 0.86 5.31 26.51
N VAL A 225 -0.30 5.22 25.87
CA VAL A 225 -1.12 4.00 25.80
C VAL A 225 -0.40 2.88 25.06
N LEU A 226 0.33 3.18 23.98
CA LEU A 226 1.14 2.17 23.29
C LEU A 226 2.27 1.67 24.19
N CYS A 227 2.98 2.54 24.91
CA CYS A 227 3.99 2.10 25.89
C CYS A 227 3.37 1.17 26.93
N ASP A 228 2.19 1.51 27.46
CA ASP A 228 1.49 0.68 28.44
C ASP A 228 1.11 -0.68 27.87
N ILE A 229 0.53 -0.75 26.66
CA ILE A 229 0.19 -2.01 25.97
C ILE A 229 1.43 -2.88 25.74
N LEU A 230 2.49 -2.27 25.20
CA LEU A 230 3.69 -2.98 24.76
C LEU A 230 4.49 -3.51 25.94
N SER A 231 4.54 -2.75 27.04
CA SER A 231 5.34 -3.09 28.23
C SER A 231 4.59 -3.96 29.23
N SER A 232 3.27 -3.85 29.27
CA SER A 232 2.41 -4.77 30.02
C SER A 232 2.23 -6.13 29.33
N ARG A 233 2.89 -6.35 28.19
CA ARG A 233 2.83 -7.61 27.42
C ARG A 233 1.38 -7.95 27.03
N GLY A 234 0.59 -6.90 26.75
CA GLY A 234 -0.81 -6.98 26.36
C GLY A 234 -1.81 -7.09 27.51
N LEU A 235 -1.39 -7.25 28.76
CA LEU A 235 -2.24 -7.24 29.96
C LEU A 235 -1.66 -6.25 30.96
N LEU A 236 -2.34 -5.16 31.26
CA LEU A 236 -1.91 -4.20 32.29
C LEU A 236 -1.64 -4.93 33.62
N GLY A 237 -0.38 -5.28 33.90
CA GLY A 237 0.07 -6.05 35.07
C GLY A 237 0.59 -7.50 34.85
N GLY A 238 0.85 -7.98 33.62
CA GLY A 238 1.24 -9.38 33.34
C GLY A 238 2.75 -9.72 33.20
N GLU A 239 3.11 -11.00 33.39
CA GLU A 239 4.49 -11.53 33.47
C GLU A 239 5.04 -12.29 32.21
N GLU A 240 4.53 -12.12 30.97
CA GLU A 240 5.05 -12.85 29.78
C GLU A 240 6.34 -12.29 29.13
N GLU A 241 7.30 -13.09 28.69
CA GLU A 241 8.64 -12.60 28.28
C GLU A 241 8.75 -11.60 27.10
N HIS A 242 7.75 -11.49 26.21
CA HIS A 242 7.89 -10.80 24.90
C HIS A 242 6.82 -9.72 24.64
N GLN A 243 7.24 -8.62 24.01
CA GLN A 243 6.41 -7.51 23.58
C GLN A 243 5.36 -7.97 22.54
N PRO A 244 4.09 -7.49 22.59
CA PRO A 244 3.14 -7.68 21.51
C PRO A 244 3.68 -7.06 20.20
N PRO A 245 3.49 -7.73 19.04
CA PRO A 245 3.87 -7.17 17.76
C PRO A 245 3.23 -5.81 17.49
N LEU A 246 4.07 -4.87 17.03
CA LEU A 246 3.67 -3.54 16.60
C LEU A 246 3.88 -3.39 15.09
N PHE A 247 2.82 -3.02 14.38
CA PHE A 247 2.84 -2.86 12.92
C PHE A 247 2.55 -1.42 12.51
N PHE A 248 3.38 -0.87 11.63
CA PHE A 248 3.17 0.44 11.01
C PHE A 248 2.76 0.27 9.55
N ALA A 249 1.73 1.01 9.12
CA ALA A 249 1.25 0.99 7.74
C ALA A 249 2.24 1.63 6.74
N ALA A 250 3.09 2.54 7.22
CA ALA A 250 4.08 3.27 6.44
C ALA A 250 5.17 3.87 7.37
N ASP A 251 6.22 4.46 6.80
CA ASP A 251 7.33 5.09 7.53
C ASP A 251 7.83 6.40 6.90
N ASP A 252 6.93 7.13 6.23
CA ASP A 252 7.26 8.43 5.68
C ASP A 252 7.54 9.42 6.80
N LEU A 253 8.78 9.95 6.83
CA LEU A 253 9.13 11.03 7.74
C LEU A 253 8.32 12.29 7.42
N GLN A 254 8.18 12.60 6.13
CA GLN A 254 7.53 13.80 5.64
C GLN A 254 6.68 13.51 4.41
N TYR A 255 5.62 14.30 4.22
CA TYR A 255 4.75 14.23 3.06
C TYR A 255 4.23 15.63 2.67
N GLN A 256 3.81 15.77 1.40
CA GLN A 256 3.26 17.02 0.90
C GLN A 256 1.75 17.14 1.16
N ALA A 257 1.39 17.91 2.20
CA ALA A 257 0.00 18.25 2.50
C ALA A 257 -0.49 19.51 1.77
N ALA A 258 -1.63 20.07 2.19
CA ALA A 258 -2.14 21.34 1.69
C ALA A 258 -1.26 22.56 2.05
N PHE A 259 -0.51 22.48 3.15
CA PHE A 259 0.39 23.54 3.59
C PHE A 259 1.62 23.65 2.65
N PRO A 260 2.18 24.86 2.40
CA PRO A 260 3.28 25.03 1.44
C PRO A 260 4.56 24.22 1.74
N SER A 261 4.85 24.00 3.03
CA SER A 261 5.96 23.18 3.51
C SER A 261 5.49 21.79 3.90
N GLU A 262 6.34 20.79 3.65
CA GLU A 262 6.15 19.38 4.02
C GLU A 262 5.75 19.20 5.49
N ARG A 263 4.85 18.27 5.77
CA ARG A 263 4.36 17.94 7.12
C ARG A 263 4.95 16.62 7.57
N LEU A 264 5.08 16.45 8.89
CA LEU A 264 5.54 15.19 9.49
C LEU A 264 4.49 14.10 9.29
N GLY A 265 4.91 12.93 8.82
CA GLY A 265 4.06 11.76 8.65
C GLY A 265 4.21 10.73 9.76
N ILE A 266 3.63 9.57 9.54
CA ILE A 266 3.66 8.39 10.43
C ILE A 266 5.08 7.98 10.85
N GLY A 267 6.11 8.17 10.01
CA GLY A 267 7.49 7.84 10.36
C GLY A 267 8.04 8.75 11.46
N ALA A 268 7.62 10.02 11.51
CA ALA A 268 7.96 10.90 12.62
C ALA A 268 7.30 10.45 13.94
N PHE A 269 6.05 9.95 13.88
CA PHE A 269 5.39 9.35 15.03
C PHE A 269 6.13 8.09 15.50
N ARG A 270 6.55 7.20 14.58
CA ARG A 270 7.36 6.02 14.93
C ARG A 270 8.64 6.41 15.66
N ILE A 271 9.38 7.40 15.15
CA ILE A 271 10.60 7.91 15.79
C ILE A 271 10.31 8.45 17.20
N ALA A 272 9.20 9.18 17.38
CA ALA A 272 8.81 9.70 18.69
C ALA A 272 8.49 8.57 19.67
N LEU A 273 7.67 7.59 19.26
CA LEU A 273 7.34 6.42 20.07
C LEU A 273 8.59 5.62 20.43
N GLU A 274 9.43 5.29 19.45
CA GLU A 274 10.68 4.55 19.65
C GLU A 274 11.62 5.27 20.61
N SER A 275 11.75 6.59 20.48
CA SER A 275 12.60 7.41 21.35
C SER A 275 12.13 7.40 22.80
N VAL A 276 10.81 7.50 23.02
CA VAL A 276 10.23 7.45 24.37
C VAL A 276 10.37 6.05 24.94
N PHE A 277 9.92 5.02 24.22
CA PHE A 277 9.93 3.62 24.64
C PHE A 277 11.33 3.15 25.04
N ASN A 278 12.33 3.42 24.20
CA ASN A 278 13.72 3.00 24.45
C ASN A 278 14.38 3.74 25.63
N ARG A 279 13.78 4.84 26.12
CA ARG A 279 14.29 5.60 27.26
C ARG A 279 13.76 5.08 28.59
N ILE A 280 12.60 4.42 28.57
CA ILE A 280 11.89 3.91 29.74
C ILE A 280 12.01 2.39 29.89
N HIS A 281 12.45 1.66 28.87
CA HIS A 281 12.58 0.21 28.87
C HIS A 281 14.00 -0.26 28.48
N ASP A 282 14.43 -1.39 29.06
CA ASP A 282 15.75 -1.97 28.80
C ASP A 282 15.87 -2.63 27.42
N LYS A 283 14.76 -3.15 26.89
CA LYS A 283 14.69 -3.74 25.54
C LYS A 283 14.23 -2.67 24.56
N PRO A 284 14.90 -2.53 23.39
CA PRO A 284 14.47 -1.59 22.37
C PRO A 284 13.10 -1.99 21.78
N LEU A 285 12.36 -1.00 21.30
CA LEU A 285 11.09 -1.19 20.61
C LEU A 285 11.28 -2.05 19.37
N GLU A 286 10.59 -3.17 19.31
CA GLU A 286 10.50 -3.98 18.10
C GLU A 286 9.25 -3.61 17.32
N CYS A 287 9.38 -3.29 16.04
CA CYS A 287 8.24 -3.01 15.17
C CYS A 287 8.48 -3.49 13.74
N THR A 288 7.40 -3.76 13.02
CA THR A 288 7.42 -4.10 11.60
C THR A 288 6.75 -3.00 10.80
N VAL A 289 7.43 -2.53 9.76
CA VAL A 289 7.00 -1.42 8.91
C VAL A 289 6.58 -1.93 7.54
N PHE A 290 5.40 -1.50 7.10
CA PHE A 290 4.87 -1.69 5.75
C PHE A 290 4.96 -0.39 4.95
N GLY A 291 4.37 -0.37 3.75
CA GLY A 291 4.37 0.79 2.87
C GLY A 291 5.62 0.88 1.97
N LYS A 292 5.55 1.78 0.99
CA LYS A 292 6.70 2.17 0.16
C LYS A 292 7.80 2.72 1.07
N PRO A 293 9.10 2.50 0.77
CA PRO A 293 9.66 1.91 -0.45
C PRO A 293 9.74 0.37 -0.46
N ASN A 294 9.08 -0.36 0.45
CA ASN A 294 9.23 -1.82 0.53
C ASN A 294 8.84 -2.52 -0.80
N PRO A 295 9.72 -3.32 -1.43
CA PRO A 295 9.44 -4.00 -2.69
C PRO A 295 8.22 -4.92 -2.67
N PHE A 296 7.83 -5.43 -1.48
CA PHE A 296 6.61 -6.22 -1.32
C PHE A 296 5.35 -5.45 -1.74
N VAL A 297 5.30 -4.14 -1.48
CA VAL A 297 4.17 -3.27 -1.83
C VAL A 297 4.02 -3.17 -3.36
N PHE A 298 5.14 -3.06 -4.07
CA PHE A 298 5.17 -3.04 -5.54
C PHE A 298 4.77 -4.39 -6.14
N ARG A 299 5.23 -5.51 -5.56
CA ARG A 299 4.77 -6.85 -5.99
C ARG A 299 3.26 -7.03 -5.83
N ASN A 300 2.70 -6.52 -4.73
CA ASN A 300 1.25 -6.55 -4.52
C ASN A 300 0.52 -5.65 -5.52
N ALA A 301 1.01 -4.44 -5.77
CA ALA A 301 0.45 -3.53 -6.78
C ALA A 301 0.46 -4.15 -8.18
N GLU A 302 1.54 -4.83 -8.56
CA GLU A 302 1.62 -5.58 -9.82
C GLU A 302 0.57 -6.69 -9.89
N ALA A 303 0.39 -7.47 -8.83
CA ALA A 303 -0.63 -8.52 -8.78
C ALA A 303 -2.05 -7.93 -8.94
N ILE A 304 -2.33 -6.80 -8.30
CA ILE A 304 -3.61 -6.09 -8.42
C ILE A 304 -3.82 -5.57 -9.85
N LEU A 305 -2.80 -4.93 -10.46
CA LEU A 305 -2.88 -4.48 -11.84
C LEU A 305 -3.15 -5.63 -12.81
N ARG A 306 -2.55 -6.81 -12.60
CA ARG A 306 -2.83 -8.00 -13.42
C ARG A 306 -4.28 -8.45 -13.29
N HIS A 307 -4.84 -8.42 -12.08
CA HIS A 307 -6.25 -8.75 -11.85
C HIS A 307 -7.19 -7.72 -12.52
N ILE A 308 -6.89 -6.42 -12.38
CA ILE A 308 -7.65 -5.34 -13.04
C ILE A 308 -7.64 -5.57 -14.56
N TRP A 309 -6.46 -5.84 -15.13
CA TRP A 309 -6.28 -6.11 -16.55
C TRP A 309 -7.08 -7.34 -17.01
N ALA A 310 -6.92 -8.47 -16.33
CA ALA A 310 -7.62 -9.70 -16.67
C ALA A 310 -9.15 -9.51 -16.70
N PHE A 311 -9.69 -8.78 -15.71
CA PHE A 311 -11.12 -8.49 -15.62
C PHE A 311 -11.63 -7.61 -16.77
N SER A 312 -10.87 -6.56 -17.13
CA SER A 312 -11.23 -5.67 -18.25
C SER A 312 -11.17 -6.36 -19.61
N CYS A 313 -10.30 -7.36 -19.78
CA CYS A 313 -10.05 -7.99 -21.07
C CYS A 313 -10.91 -9.24 -21.34
N HIS A 314 -11.30 -10.00 -20.30
CA HIS A 314 -11.88 -11.35 -20.47
C HIS A 314 -13.27 -11.56 -19.86
N GLY A 315 -13.90 -10.54 -19.28
CA GLY A 315 -15.30 -10.58 -18.80
C GLY A 315 -15.73 -11.92 -18.17
N ASN A 316 -15.47 -12.14 -16.88
CA ASN A 316 -15.85 -13.32 -16.07
C ASN A 316 -15.52 -14.73 -16.63
N ALA A 317 -14.93 -14.87 -17.82
CA ALA A 317 -14.61 -16.17 -18.41
C ALA A 317 -13.12 -16.48 -18.29
N ILE A 318 -12.65 -16.75 -17.07
CA ILE A 318 -11.37 -17.45 -16.89
C ILE A 318 -11.69 -18.94 -17.00
N ARG A 319 -11.33 -19.56 -18.13
CA ARG A 319 -11.29 -21.02 -18.23
C ARG A 319 -10.03 -21.51 -17.51
N PRO A 320 -10.11 -22.47 -16.59
CA PRO A 320 -8.96 -22.96 -15.81
C PRO A 320 -7.93 -23.75 -16.64
N GLU A 321 -8.06 -23.82 -17.97
CA GLU A 321 -7.18 -24.59 -18.85
C GLU A 321 -6.10 -23.74 -19.55
N ASP A 322 -6.16 -22.40 -19.45
CA ASP A 322 -5.15 -21.48 -20.00
C ASP A 322 -4.09 -21.07 -18.94
N GLU A 323 -3.63 -22.05 -18.15
CA GLU A 323 -2.62 -21.91 -17.09
C GLU A 323 -1.17 -21.82 -17.61
N ASP A 324 -0.96 -21.32 -18.84
CA ASP A 324 0.40 -20.90 -19.22
C ASP A 324 0.69 -19.55 -18.55
N SER A 325 1.27 -19.64 -17.36
CA SER A 325 1.59 -18.57 -16.41
C SER A 325 2.50 -17.46 -16.96
N SER A 326 2.84 -17.48 -18.25
CA SER A 326 3.73 -16.55 -18.95
C SER A 326 3.00 -15.49 -19.80
N SER A 327 1.72 -15.69 -20.15
CA SER A 327 1.00 -14.91 -21.18
C SER A 327 0.44 -13.55 -20.71
N HIS A 328 0.40 -13.29 -19.40
CA HIS A 328 -0.24 -12.09 -18.82
C HIS A 328 0.70 -11.19 -18.00
N SER A 329 2.00 -11.24 -18.25
CA SER A 329 2.96 -10.33 -17.60
C SER A 329 2.99 -8.96 -18.30
N PHE A 330 3.04 -7.89 -17.50
CA PHE A 330 3.26 -6.55 -18.03
C PHE A 330 4.71 -6.42 -18.52
N LYS A 331 4.91 -5.84 -19.70
CA LYS A 331 6.24 -5.46 -20.18
C LYS A 331 6.80 -4.29 -19.37
N THR A 332 5.93 -3.35 -19.00
CA THR A 332 6.30 -2.14 -18.24
C THR A 332 5.23 -1.80 -17.21
N LEU A 333 5.63 -1.49 -15.99
CA LEU A 333 4.76 -0.91 -14.96
C LEU A 333 5.29 0.47 -14.58
N TYR A 334 4.48 1.49 -14.74
CA TYR A 334 4.90 2.86 -14.44
C TYR A 334 4.55 3.22 -12.99
N MET A 335 5.55 3.57 -12.18
CA MET A 335 5.32 4.22 -10.88
C MET A 335 5.49 5.72 -11.05
N ILE A 336 4.40 6.49 -10.89
CA ILE A 336 4.43 7.95 -10.90
C ILE A 336 4.36 8.44 -9.45
N GLY A 337 5.42 9.11 -9.00
CA GLY A 337 5.58 9.55 -7.60
C GLY A 337 6.22 10.94 -7.49
N ASP A 338 6.13 11.55 -6.33
CA ASP A 338 6.76 12.85 -6.01
C ASP A 338 7.91 12.72 -5.01
N ASN A 339 8.08 11.57 -4.37
CA ASN A 339 9.06 11.38 -3.31
C ASN A 339 10.18 10.39 -3.71
N PRO A 340 11.43 10.86 -3.92
CA PRO A 340 12.53 10.00 -4.34
C PRO A 340 12.86 8.87 -3.36
N LEU A 341 12.73 9.12 -2.05
CA LEU A 341 13.07 8.15 -1.01
C LEU A 341 12.00 7.07 -0.83
N VAL A 342 10.82 7.24 -1.43
CA VAL A 342 9.63 6.42 -1.21
C VAL A 342 9.18 5.78 -2.52
N ASP A 343 8.75 6.59 -3.48
CA ASP A 343 8.21 6.11 -4.75
C ASP A 343 9.31 5.58 -5.67
N ILE A 344 10.32 6.42 -5.90
CA ILE A 344 11.39 6.12 -6.87
C ILE A 344 12.30 5.04 -6.32
N LYS A 345 12.76 5.19 -5.08
CA LYS A 345 13.51 4.14 -4.37
C LYS A 345 12.76 2.81 -4.37
N GLY A 346 11.45 2.83 -4.11
CA GLY A 346 10.63 1.62 -4.09
C GLY A 346 10.54 0.94 -5.46
N ALA A 347 10.29 1.71 -6.53
CA ALA A 347 10.27 1.19 -7.90
C ALA A 347 11.64 0.62 -8.32
N LEU A 348 12.74 1.33 -8.00
CA LEU A 348 14.11 0.87 -8.28
C LEU A 348 14.44 -0.44 -7.54
N GLN A 349 14.04 -0.56 -6.27
CA GLN A 349 14.27 -1.77 -5.48
C GLN A 349 13.38 -2.95 -5.91
N ALA A 350 12.18 -2.66 -6.40
CA ALA A 350 11.30 -3.68 -6.98
C ALA A 350 11.87 -4.21 -8.32
N GLY A 351 12.56 -3.36 -9.08
CA GLY A 351 13.20 -3.73 -10.35
C GLY A 351 12.19 -3.97 -11.46
N HIS A 352 12.64 -4.58 -12.56
CA HIS A 352 11.78 -4.89 -13.71
C HIS A 352 10.53 -5.69 -13.29
N PRO A 353 9.30 -5.32 -13.72
CA PRO A 353 8.97 -4.39 -14.82
C PRO A 353 8.77 -2.91 -14.44
N TRP A 354 9.15 -2.49 -13.24
CA TRP A 354 8.91 -1.12 -12.79
C TRP A 354 9.79 -0.08 -13.50
N PHE A 355 9.14 0.98 -13.96
CA PHE A 355 9.71 2.17 -14.58
C PHE A 355 9.23 3.40 -13.78
N SER A 356 10.16 4.20 -13.30
CA SER A 356 9.90 5.28 -12.36
C SER A 356 9.80 6.65 -13.05
N ILE A 357 8.73 7.38 -12.76
CA ILE A 357 8.53 8.76 -13.22
C ILE A 357 8.36 9.66 -12.00
N LEU A 358 9.25 10.63 -11.85
CA LEU A 358 9.25 11.58 -10.75
C LEU A 358 8.59 12.89 -11.18
N THR A 359 7.57 13.34 -10.43
CA THR A 359 6.91 14.63 -10.67
C THR A 359 7.45 15.72 -9.75
N ARG A 360 7.30 16.99 -10.17
CA ARG A 360 7.73 18.17 -9.38
C ARG A 360 6.60 18.84 -8.58
N THR A 361 5.45 18.18 -8.47
CA THR A 361 4.26 18.74 -7.82
C THR A 361 4.21 18.52 -6.30
N GLY A 362 5.18 17.83 -5.72
CA GLY A 362 5.12 17.37 -4.34
C GLY A 362 6.37 17.68 -3.51
N VAL A 363 6.89 16.66 -2.81
CA VAL A 363 8.13 16.67 -2.02
C VAL A 363 9.31 17.06 -2.91
N PHE A 364 9.46 16.40 -4.06
CA PHE A 364 10.48 16.76 -5.01
C PHE A 364 10.10 18.02 -5.81
N ARG A 365 11.02 18.99 -5.87
CA ARG A 365 10.85 20.28 -6.57
C ARG A 365 12.12 20.74 -7.30
N GLN A 366 13.12 19.86 -7.41
CA GLN A 366 14.41 20.21 -8.02
C GLN A 366 14.30 20.21 -9.55
N THR A 367 15.16 20.98 -10.22
CA THR A 367 15.22 21.01 -11.70
C THR A 367 15.85 19.74 -12.25
N GLU A 368 16.98 19.34 -11.70
CA GLU A 368 17.69 18.11 -12.06
C GLU A 368 17.14 16.90 -11.32
N ASN A 369 17.39 15.70 -11.84
CA ASN A 369 16.99 14.45 -11.21
C ASN A 369 17.62 14.26 -9.82
N HIS A 370 16.98 13.48 -8.95
CA HIS A 370 17.44 13.28 -7.58
C HIS A 370 18.83 12.58 -7.57
N PRO A 371 19.84 13.10 -6.86
CA PRO A 371 21.22 12.64 -6.99
C PRO A 371 21.46 11.22 -6.46
N GLU A 372 20.74 10.80 -5.42
CA GLU A 372 20.91 9.49 -4.79
C GLU A 372 19.92 8.43 -5.32
N TYR A 373 18.76 8.87 -5.78
CA TYR A 373 17.66 8.01 -6.23
C TYR A 373 17.08 8.56 -7.54
N PRO A 374 17.86 8.54 -8.63
CA PRO A 374 17.42 9.11 -9.90
C PRO A 374 16.25 8.29 -10.47
N ALA A 375 15.18 8.97 -10.87
CA ALA A 375 14.09 8.33 -11.61
C ALA A 375 14.48 8.10 -13.07
N ASP A 376 13.77 7.21 -13.77
CA ASP A 376 14.01 6.99 -15.19
C ASP A 376 13.63 8.23 -16.02
N VAL A 377 12.57 8.94 -15.60
CA VAL A 377 12.14 10.22 -16.18
C VAL A 377 11.70 11.18 -15.09
N VAL A 378 11.95 12.48 -15.29
CA VAL A 378 11.45 13.54 -14.42
C VAL A 378 10.58 14.50 -15.24
N VAL A 379 9.37 14.77 -14.76
CA VAL A 379 8.39 15.65 -15.42
C VAL A 379 7.83 16.67 -14.42
N ASP A 380 7.20 17.73 -14.90
CA ASP A 380 6.66 18.74 -13.99
C ASP A 380 5.34 18.28 -13.36
N THR A 381 4.50 17.57 -14.11
CA THR A 381 3.15 17.19 -13.69
C THR A 381 2.76 15.75 -14.02
N VAL A 382 1.73 15.23 -13.34
CA VAL A 382 1.16 13.91 -13.67
C VAL A 382 0.53 13.86 -15.07
N ALA A 383 0.03 14.99 -15.59
CA ALA A 383 -0.44 15.06 -16.97
C ALA A 383 0.69 14.80 -17.97
N GLU A 384 1.85 15.43 -17.77
CA GLU A 384 3.04 15.17 -18.58
C GLU A 384 3.56 13.73 -18.44
N ALA A 385 3.49 13.15 -17.23
CA ALA A 385 3.81 11.74 -17.03
C ALA A 385 2.93 10.84 -17.91
N VAL A 386 1.62 11.11 -17.93
CA VAL A 386 0.67 10.36 -18.76
C VAL A 386 0.91 10.62 -20.25
N ASP A 387 1.23 11.85 -20.67
CA ASP A 387 1.63 12.15 -22.04
C ASP A 387 2.84 11.32 -22.47
N PHE A 388 3.90 11.35 -21.68
CA PHE A 388 5.11 10.58 -21.92
C PHE A 388 4.83 9.08 -22.07
N ILE A 389 4.03 8.50 -21.17
CA ILE A 389 3.68 7.07 -21.22
C ILE A 389 2.93 6.76 -22.52
N LEU A 390 1.91 7.56 -22.85
CA LEU A 390 1.10 7.33 -24.03
C LEU A 390 1.90 7.46 -25.33
N GLU A 391 2.81 8.42 -25.41
CA GLU A 391 3.71 8.58 -26.56
C GLU A 391 4.67 7.39 -26.70
N ARG A 392 5.33 7.00 -25.60
CA ARG A 392 6.29 5.89 -25.58
C ARG A 392 5.66 4.56 -25.97
N GLU A 393 4.50 4.25 -25.42
CA GLU A 393 3.80 2.98 -25.65
C GLU A 393 3.04 2.96 -26.99
N SER A 394 2.79 4.12 -27.61
CA SER A 394 2.25 4.17 -28.99
C SER A 394 3.34 4.00 -30.06
N ALA A 395 4.60 4.27 -29.71
CA ALA A 395 5.75 4.11 -30.60
C ALA A 395 6.39 2.71 -30.55
N SER A 396 6.01 1.89 -29.57
CA SER A 396 6.50 0.52 -29.33
C SER A 396 5.54 -0.52 -29.91
#